data_AF-A0A9P9E388-F1
#
_entry.id   AF-A0A9P9E388-F1
#
_cell.length_a   1.000
_cell.length_b   1.000
_cell.length_c   1.000
_cell.angle_alpha   90.00
_cell.angle_beta   90.00
_cell.angle_gamma   90.00
#
_symmetry.space_group_name_H-M   'P 1'
#
loop_
_entity.id
_entity.type
_entity.pdbx_description
1 polymer ?
#
loop_
_entity_poly.entity_id
_entity_poly.type
_entity_poly.pdbx_seq_one_letter_code
_entity_poly.pdbx_strand_id
1 'polypeptide(L)'
;MALNAGSSPSSLMVEDNNSESDPLRINIEMLRDHMGLPRRSDGSPPRFTPGVTALFFIETAPPSSRGSRCKLPTCTKGPINPGQYRIALNPSMDYGNFMRGREGTADFYHLRCFEMIADFSQISYLKRVNPVTRSTFNLRGIKASSMMDGNYLLDGGAERLVLQWKVERGRQIDERDDAPIHDQPPLAQDFADLLKRAGEPGFQAQKPEGMEFSEFRNLTTILAPNESDGPEDDEVWNLFDEFLYTREPGSLDNRHDLSDMLETWQSYSMLATEDESMLNAAGLEAKAKLRPKDIRALQRLSRIPMLDFQSIFFHGTTR
;
A
#
# COMPACT_ATOMS: atom_id res chain seq x y z
N MET A 1 -41.61 -57.46 -27.93
CA MET A 1 -42.72 -56.75 -28.59
C MET A 1 -43.53 -56.06 -27.51
N ALA A 2 -43.73 -54.74 -27.65
CA ALA A 2 -44.71 -53.88 -26.98
C ALA A 2 -44.64 -53.73 -25.45
N LEU A 3 -44.98 -52.61 -24.82
CA LEU A 3 -44.97 -51.15 -25.08
C LEU A 3 -45.56 -50.53 -23.79
N ASN A 4 -44.94 -49.46 -23.30
CA ASN A 4 -45.54 -48.29 -22.63
C ASN A 4 -46.66 -48.44 -21.58
N ALA A 5 -46.44 -47.88 -20.37
CA ALA A 5 -46.83 -46.50 -20.01
C ALA A 5 -47.16 -46.39 -18.52
N GLY A 6 -46.72 -45.29 -17.88
CA GLY A 6 -47.50 -44.70 -16.80
C GLY A 6 -46.72 -44.19 -15.59
N SER A 7 -46.50 -42.87 -15.61
CA SER A 7 -46.70 -41.99 -14.45
C SER A 7 -45.56 -41.80 -13.45
N SER A 8 -44.81 -40.72 -13.68
CA SER A 8 -44.21 -39.90 -12.62
C SER A 8 -45.26 -39.45 -11.61
N PRO A 9 -44.82 -39.03 -10.42
CA PRO A 9 -45.00 -37.63 -10.10
C PRO A 9 -43.67 -36.94 -9.80
N SER A 10 -43.53 -35.80 -10.48
CA SER A 10 -42.61 -34.69 -10.26
C SER A 10 -42.07 -34.57 -8.83
N SER A 11 -40.80 -34.95 -8.65
CA SER A 11 -39.96 -34.27 -7.67
C SER A 11 -39.52 -32.98 -8.34
N LEU A 12 -40.16 -31.88 -7.94
CA LEU A 12 -39.71 -30.52 -8.21
C LEU A 12 -38.29 -30.41 -7.68
N MET A 13 -37.31 -30.59 -8.57
CA MET A 13 -36.01 -29.95 -8.39
C MET A 13 -36.29 -28.46 -8.37
N VAL A 14 -36.25 -27.91 -7.17
CA VAL A 14 -35.99 -26.49 -6.97
C VAL A 14 -34.62 -26.26 -7.61
N GLU A 15 -34.64 -25.88 -8.89
CA GLU A 15 -33.55 -25.08 -9.45
C GLU A 15 -33.53 -23.81 -8.60
N ASP A 16 -32.66 -23.78 -7.60
CA ASP A 16 -32.18 -22.55 -6.98
C ASP A 16 -31.36 -21.79 -8.04
N ASN A 17 -32.07 -21.27 -9.05
CA ASN A 17 -31.63 -20.24 -9.98
C ASN A 17 -31.64 -18.89 -9.27
N ASN A 18 -30.98 -18.83 -8.12
CA ASN A 18 -30.78 -17.60 -7.36
C ASN A 18 -29.33 -17.51 -6.88
N SER A 19 -28.36 -17.72 -7.78
CA SER A 19 -27.01 -17.18 -7.57
C SER A 19 -27.07 -15.68 -7.88
N GLU A 20 -27.72 -14.93 -7.00
CA GLU A 20 -27.52 -13.49 -6.89
C GLU A 20 -26.01 -13.28 -6.86
N SER A 21 -25.48 -12.70 -7.92
CA SER A 21 -24.04 -12.67 -8.18
C SER A 21 -23.36 -11.97 -7.02
N ASP A 22 -22.61 -12.71 -6.20
CA ASP A 22 -21.86 -12.17 -5.06
C ASP A 22 -21.14 -10.87 -5.50
N PRO A 23 -21.55 -9.70 -4.98
CA PRO A 23 -20.98 -8.42 -5.39
C PRO A 23 -19.46 -8.37 -5.24
N LEU A 24 -18.92 -9.10 -4.26
CA LEU A 24 -17.47 -9.20 -4.07
C LEU A 24 -16.82 -9.97 -5.23
N ARG A 25 -17.37 -11.13 -5.59
CA ARG A 25 -16.92 -11.95 -6.72
C ARG A 25 -16.93 -11.16 -8.02
N ILE A 26 -17.97 -10.35 -8.28
CA ILE A 26 -18.02 -9.48 -9.46
C ILE A 26 -16.85 -8.49 -9.47
N ASN A 27 -16.55 -7.84 -8.35
CA ASN A 27 -15.47 -6.85 -8.27
C ASN A 27 -14.09 -7.50 -8.42
N ILE A 28 -13.90 -8.73 -7.91
CA ILE A 28 -12.68 -9.51 -8.16
C ILE A 28 -12.51 -9.75 -9.67
N GLU A 29 -13.54 -10.24 -10.35
CA GLU A 29 -13.50 -10.48 -11.80
C GLU A 29 -13.25 -9.19 -12.58
N MET A 30 -13.86 -8.07 -12.17
CA MET A 30 -13.66 -6.76 -12.80
C MET A 30 -12.24 -6.25 -12.63
N LEU A 31 -11.65 -6.38 -11.44
CA LEU A 31 -10.26 -5.97 -11.21
C LEU A 31 -9.30 -6.83 -12.04
N ARG A 32 -9.54 -8.13 -12.15
CA ARG A 32 -8.76 -9.03 -13.00
C ARG A 32 -8.81 -8.62 -14.46
N ASP A 33 -10.01 -8.39 -15.00
CA ASP A 33 -10.18 -7.86 -16.36
C ASP A 33 -9.43 -6.53 -16.55
N HIS A 34 -9.54 -5.62 -15.58
CA HIS A 34 -8.91 -4.30 -15.62
C HIS A 34 -7.38 -4.37 -15.62
N MET A 35 -6.83 -5.39 -14.96
CA MET A 35 -5.39 -5.68 -14.98
C MET A 35 -4.94 -6.42 -16.24
N GLY A 36 -5.86 -6.89 -17.09
CA GLY A 36 -5.58 -7.76 -18.23
C GLY A 36 -5.27 -9.21 -17.83
N LEU A 37 -5.75 -9.66 -16.66
CA LEU A 37 -5.60 -11.03 -16.18
C LEU A 37 -6.81 -11.90 -16.58
N PRO A 38 -6.65 -13.22 -16.74
CA PRO A 38 -7.77 -14.14 -17.00
C PRO A 38 -8.85 -14.03 -15.93
N ARG A 39 -10.13 -13.88 -16.31
CA ARG A 39 -11.26 -13.76 -15.35
C ARG A 39 -11.36 -14.93 -14.38
N ARG A 40 -11.10 -16.12 -14.91
CA ARG A 40 -11.22 -17.40 -14.22
C ARG A 40 -9.91 -18.15 -14.35
N SER A 41 -9.65 -19.03 -13.39
CA SER A 41 -8.49 -19.95 -13.43
C SER A 41 -8.58 -20.96 -14.59
N ASP A 42 -9.69 -20.97 -15.34
CA ASP A 42 -9.89 -21.78 -16.55
C ASP A 42 -9.07 -21.29 -17.77
N GLY A 43 -8.32 -20.19 -17.63
CA GLY A 43 -7.45 -19.67 -18.68
C GLY A 43 -8.19 -18.87 -19.77
N SER A 44 -9.48 -18.57 -19.59
CA SER A 44 -10.22 -17.72 -20.52
C SER A 44 -9.52 -16.36 -20.68
N PRO A 45 -9.31 -15.88 -21.93
CA PRO A 45 -8.64 -14.61 -22.16
C PRO A 45 -9.42 -13.45 -21.51
N PRO A 46 -8.72 -12.38 -21.09
CA PRO A 46 -9.39 -11.18 -20.59
C PRO A 46 -10.30 -10.61 -21.69
N ARG A 47 -11.45 -10.04 -21.30
CA ARG A 47 -12.39 -9.45 -22.27
C ARG A 47 -11.80 -8.26 -23.03
N PHE A 48 -10.81 -7.61 -22.43
CA PHE A 48 -10.16 -6.42 -22.95
C PHE A 48 -8.67 -6.47 -22.62
N THR A 49 -7.82 -6.08 -23.57
CA THR A 49 -6.41 -5.79 -23.30
C THR A 49 -6.30 -4.33 -22.85
N PRO A 50 -5.84 -4.03 -21.62
CA PRO A 50 -5.70 -2.66 -21.17
C PRO A 50 -4.66 -1.92 -22.01
N GLY A 51 -4.99 -0.72 -22.49
CA GLY A 51 -4.00 0.16 -23.14
C GLY A 51 -3.04 0.82 -22.15
N VAL A 52 -3.38 0.83 -20.86
CA VAL A 52 -2.59 1.41 -19.77
C VAL A 52 -2.57 0.42 -18.60
N THR A 53 -1.40 0.25 -17.98
CA THR A 53 -1.22 -0.60 -16.81
C THR A 53 -1.92 0.00 -15.60
N ALA A 54 -2.89 -0.72 -15.03
CA ALA A 54 -3.48 -0.37 -13.74
C ALA A 54 -2.45 -0.45 -12.61
N LEU A 55 -2.32 0.63 -11.83
CA LEU A 55 -1.45 0.75 -10.66
C LEU A 55 -2.29 1.02 -9.40
N PHE A 56 -1.80 0.54 -8.26
CA PHE A 56 -2.44 0.67 -6.96
C PHE A 56 -1.60 1.60 -6.10
N PHE A 57 -2.06 2.83 -5.93
CA PHE A 57 -1.32 3.82 -5.19
C PHE A 57 -1.80 3.88 -3.74
N ILE A 58 -0.87 3.77 -2.80
CA ILE A 58 -1.16 3.99 -1.37
C ILE A 58 -0.84 5.45 -1.09
N GLU A 59 -1.86 6.20 -0.70
CA GLU A 59 -1.77 7.65 -0.50
C GLU A 59 -2.55 8.08 0.74
N THR A 60 -2.20 9.24 1.27
CA THR A 60 -2.98 9.91 2.32
C THR A 60 -4.19 10.59 1.67
N ALA A 61 -5.36 10.47 2.27
CA ALA A 61 -6.54 11.17 1.82
C ALA A 61 -6.38 12.69 2.07
N PRO A 62 -6.48 13.53 1.01
CA PRO A 62 -6.26 14.96 1.15
C PRO A 62 -7.40 15.65 1.94
N PRO A 63 -7.19 16.89 2.40
CA PRO A 63 -8.23 17.70 3.02
C PRO A 63 -9.51 17.76 2.17
N SER A 64 -10.65 17.43 2.79
CA SER A 64 -11.97 17.43 2.15
C SER A 64 -13.05 17.46 3.23
N SER A 65 -14.12 18.23 3.00
CA SER A 65 -15.26 18.29 3.93
C SER A 65 -16.16 17.05 3.89
N ARG A 66 -16.02 16.17 2.87
CA ARG A 66 -16.88 14.99 2.67
C ARG A 66 -16.12 13.67 2.62
N GLY A 67 -14.79 13.71 2.60
CA GLY A 67 -13.97 12.54 2.31
C GLY A 67 -14.17 11.99 0.90
N SER A 68 -13.57 10.83 0.61
CA SER A 68 -13.80 10.06 -0.63
C SER A 68 -14.62 8.81 -0.34
N ARG A 69 -15.53 8.44 -1.23
CA ARG A 69 -16.31 7.19 -1.08
C ARG A 69 -15.46 6.00 -1.49
N CYS A 70 -15.49 4.94 -0.69
CA CYS A 70 -14.95 3.65 -1.09
C CYS A 70 -15.79 3.08 -2.24
N LYS A 71 -15.11 2.57 -3.27
CA LYS A 71 -15.74 2.03 -4.49
C LYS A 71 -16.16 0.57 -4.38
N LEU A 72 -15.80 -0.13 -3.30
CA LEU A 72 -16.28 -1.49 -3.06
C LEU A 72 -17.75 -1.44 -2.60
N PRO A 73 -18.72 -2.05 -3.33
CA PRO A 73 -20.14 -1.96 -2.99
C PRO A 73 -20.51 -2.52 -1.62
N THR A 74 -19.76 -3.51 -1.12
CA THR A 74 -19.98 -4.14 0.17
C THR A 74 -19.34 -3.38 1.34
N CYS A 75 -18.71 -2.23 1.09
CA CYS A 75 -18.06 -1.44 2.14
C CYS A 75 -19.08 -0.77 3.08
N THR A 76 -18.94 -1.01 4.38
CA THR A 76 -19.78 -0.43 5.44
C THR A 76 -19.08 0.67 6.25
N LYS A 77 -17.76 0.87 6.08
CA LYS A 77 -16.91 1.80 6.88
C LYS A 77 -17.19 3.30 6.66
N GLY A 78 -18.18 3.68 5.85
CA GLY A 78 -18.47 5.08 5.54
C GLY A 78 -17.48 5.71 4.55
N PRO A 79 -17.34 7.05 4.53
CA PRO A 79 -16.34 7.72 3.69
C PRO A 79 -14.92 7.56 4.25
N ILE A 80 -13.94 7.52 3.34
CA ILE A 80 -12.51 7.65 3.65
C ILE A 80 -12.26 9.12 3.97
N ASN A 81 -11.97 9.41 5.23
CA ASN A 81 -11.78 10.76 5.76
C ASN A 81 -10.37 11.29 5.47
N PRO A 82 -10.19 12.63 5.45
CA PRO A 82 -8.85 13.22 5.35
C PRO A 82 -7.86 12.68 6.38
N GLY A 83 -6.60 12.52 5.99
CA GLY A 83 -5.54 11.96 6.82
C GLY A 83 -5.53 10.43 6.90
N GLN A 84 -6.60 9.74 6.50
CA GLN A 84 -6.59 8.27 6.41
C GLN A 84 -5.82 7.81 5.18
N TYR A 85 -5.09 6.71 5.32
CA TYR A 85 -4.52 6.05 4.15
C TYR A 85 -5.62 5.41 3.28
N ARG A 86 -5.40 5.38 1.98
CA ARG A 86 -6.30 4.75 1.01
C ARG A 86 -5.55 4.17 -0.16
N ILE A 87 -6.21 3.25 -0.87
CA ILE A 87 -5.78 2.82 -2.21
C ILE A 87 -6.47 3.71 -3.24
N ALA A 88 -5.69 4.27 -4.16
CA ALA A 88 -6.14 4.88 -5.39
C ALA A 88 -5.78 3.96 -6.58
N LEU A 89 -6.79 3.32 -7.16
CA LEU A 89 -6.66 2.51 -8.36
C LEU A 89 -6.66 3.42 -9.60
N ASN A 90 -5.55 3.49 -10.32
CA ASN A 90 -5.37 4.36 -11.48
C ASN A 90 -4.85 3.57 -12.70
N PRO A 91 -5.52 3.65 -13.88
CA PRO A 91 -6.80 4.32 -14.09
C PRO A 91 -7.96 3.64 -13.35
N SER A 92 -9.06 4.37 -13.17
CA SER A 92 -10.31 3.86 -12.60
C SER A 92 -10.85 2.64 -13.37
N MET A 93 -11.49 1.73 -12.63
CA MET A 93 -12.19 0.53 -13.10
C MET A 93 -13.56 0.82 -13.72
N ASP A 94 -14.09 2.04 -13.59
CA ASP A 94 -15.50 2.34 -13.89
C ASP A 94 -15.84 2.09 -15.37
N TYR A 95 -16.76 1.14 -15.59
CA TYR A 95 -17.18 0.63 -16.90
C TYR A 95 -18.20 1.53 -17.60
N GLY A 96 -18.88 2.43 -16.86
CA GLY A 96 -20.02 3.20 -17.36
C GLY A 96 -19.67 4.49 -18.10
N ASN A 97 -18.41 4.94 -18.07
CA ASN A 97 -17.99 6.18 -18.69
C ASN A 97 -17.22 5.92 -19.99
N PHE A 98 -17.48 6.76 -21.00
CA PHE A 98 -16.62 7.02 -22.17
C PHE A 98 -15.18 7.44 -21.81
N MET A 99 -14.88 7.53 -20.51
CA MET A 99 -13.58 7.82 -19.90
C MET A 99 -12.89 6.57 -19.34
N ARG A 100 -13.36 5.34 -19.64
CA ARG A 100 -12.71 4.10 -19.17
C ARG A 100 -11.22 4.12 -19.53
N GLY A 101 -10.35 3.97 -18.52
CA GLY A 101 -8.91 4.00 -18.75
C GLY A 101 -8.32 5.39 -19.01
N ARG A 102 -9.09 6.48 -18.87
CA ARG A 102 -8.56 7.83 -19.04
C ARG A 102 -7.60 8.15 -17.91
N GLU A 103 -6.38 8.47 -18.29
CA GLU A 103 -5.32 8.97 -17.42
C GLU A 103 -5.86 10.12 -16.55
N GLY A 104 -5.63 10.01 -15.23
CA GLY A 104 -6.04 11.03 -14.25
C GLY A 104 -7.36 10.75 -13.51
N THR A 105 -8.06 9.66 -13.81
CA THR A 105 -9.21 9.21 -12.99
C THR A 105 -8.80 8.04 -12.08
N ALA A 106 -9.20 8.08 -10.80
CA ALA A 106 -8.89 7.03 -9.84
C ALA A 106 -10.12 6.60 -9.05
N ASP A 107 -10.22 5.29 -8.80
CA ASP A 107 -11.16 4.75 -7.83
C ASP A 107 -10.50 4.65 -6.46
N PHE A 108 -11.20 5.10 -5.42
CA PHE A 108 -10.69 5.11 -4.06
C PHE A 108 -11.27 3.96 -3.24
N TYR A 109 -10.43 3.33 -2.44
CA TYR A 109 -10.80 2.23 -1.55
C TYR A 109 -10.14 2.42 -0.18
N HIS A 110 -10.84 2.03 0.89
CA HIS A 110 -10.13 1.69 2.13
C HIS A 110 -9.14 0.57 1.82
N LEU A 111 -7.96 0.56 2.45
CA LEU A 111 -6.94 -0.48 2.20
C LEU A 111 -7.53 -1.87 2.37
N ARG A 112 -8.17 -2.10 3.51
CA ARG A 112 -8.79 -3.40 3.84
C ARG A 112 -9.87 -3.83 2.85
N CYS A 113 -10.65 -2.90 2.33
CA CYS A 113 -11.65 -3.19 1.29
C CYS A 113 -10.99 -3.57 -0.03
N PHE A 114 -9.90 -2.92 -0.41
CA PHE A 114 -9.21 -3.25 -1.65
C PHE A 114 -8.55 -4.64 -1.59
N GLU A 115 -7.98 -5.00 -0.45
CA GLU A 115 -7.43 -6.35 -0.22
C GLU A 115 -8.48 -7.46 -0.32
N MET A 116 -9.78 -7.15 -0.14
CA MET A 116 -10.83 -8.15 -0.37
C MET A 116 -10.94 -8.56 -1.85
N ILE A 117 -10.53 -7.67 -2.77
CA ILE A 117 -10.62 -7.90 -4.22
C ILE A 117 -9.27 -8.09 -4.90
N ALA A 118 -8.17 -7.61 -4.29
CA ALA A 118 -6.81 -7.73 -4.77
C ALA A 118 -6.04 -8.80 -3.99
N ASP A 119 -5.43 -9.75 -4.71
CA ASP A 119 -4.66 -10.82 -4.08
C ASP A 119 -3.16 -10.51 -4.11
N PHE A 120 -2.65 -9.92 -3.03
CA PHE A 120 -1.22 -9.60 -2.88
C PHE A 120 -0.33 -10.81 -2.60
N SER A 121 -0.86 -12.03 -2.56
CA SER A 121 -0.05 -13.25 -2.67
C SER A 121 0.34 -13.59 -4.12
N GLN A 122 -0.17 -12.84 -5.10
CA GLN A 122 0.17 -13.01 -6.51
C GLN A 122 1.06 -11.84 -6.98
N ILE A 123 2.19 -12.16 -7.60
CA ILE A 123 3.16 -11.17 -8.08
C ILE A 123 2.54 -10.14 -9.05
N SER A 124 1.55 -10.58 -9.83
CA SER A 124 0.82 -9.74 -10.79
C SER A 124 0.08 -8.57 -10.14
N TYR A 125 -0.33 -8.71 -8.88
CA TYR A 125 -0.93 -7.65 -8.07
C TYR A 125 0.13 -6.88 -7.30
N LEU A 126 1.04 -7.59 -6.63
CA LEU A 126 2.07 -6.97 -5.77
C LEU A 126 2.91 -5.95 -6.52
N LYS A 127 3.33 -6.26 -7.76
CA LYS A 127 4.16 -5.34 -8.58
C LYS A 127 3.49 -4.01 -8.90
N ARG A 128 2.16 -3.92 -8.82
CA ARG A 128 1.36 -2.72 -9.12
C ARG A 128 1.21 -1.79 -7.92
N VAL A 129 1.55 -2.25 -6.71
CA VAL A 129 1.50 -1.43 -5.49
C VAL A 129 2.62 -0.40 -5.50
N ASN A 130 2.28 0.87 -5.31
CA ASN A 130 3.23 1.97 -5.24
C ASN A 130 2.83 2.94 -4.12
N PRO A 131 3.70 3.24 -3.15
CA PRO A 131 3.44 4.36 -2.24
C PRO A 131 3.49 5.68 -3.02
N VAL A 132 2.64 6.64 -2.66
CA VAL A 132 2.74 8.01 -3.18
C VAL A 132 3.76 8.78 -2.33
N THR A 133 4.86 9.11 -2.98
CA THR A 133 6.03 9.77 -2.39
C THR A 133 6.44 10.96 -3.24
N ARG A 134 7.40 11.73 -2.76
CA ARG A 134 8.09 12.79 -3.52
C ARG A 134 8.64 12.31 -4.87
N SER A 135 8.93 11.02 -5.04
CA SER A 135 9.52 10.44 -6.25
C SER A 135 8.50 9.75 -7.17
N THR A 136 7.31 9.39 -6.67
CA THR A 136 6.33 8.55 -7.39
C THR A 136 5.03 9.27 -7.74
N PHE A 137 4.82 10.50 -7.24
CA PHE A 137 3.56 11.23 -7.46
C PHE A 137 3.21 11.50 -8.93
N ASN A 138 4.22 11.71 -9.78
CA ASN A 138 4.03 11.94 -11.21
C ASN A 138 3.40 10.71 -11.87
N LEU A 139 3.80 9.50 -11.45
CA LEU A 139 3.19 8.24 -11.92
C LEU A 139 1.73 8.14 -11.51
N ARG A 140 1.38 8.70 -10.36
CA ARG A 140 -0.01 8.80 -9.88
C ARG A 140 -0.83 9.84 -10.66
N GLY A 141 -0.20 10.71 -11.45
CA GLY A 141 -0.87 11.80 -12.16
C GLY A 141 -1.29 12.95 -11.24
N ILE A 142 -0.64 13.10 -10.08
CA ILE A 142 -0.83 14.25 -9.19
C ILE A 142 -0.03 15.43 -9.76
N LYS A 143 -0.65 16.61 -9.80
CA LYS A 143 0.04 17.85 -10.22
C LYS A 143 1.09 18.24 -9.19
N ALA A 144 2.25 18.71 -9.63
CA ALA A 144 3.31 19.20 -8.75
C ALA A 144 2.80 20.28 -7.76
N SER A 145 1.84 21.12 -8.16
CA SER A 145 1.25 22.10 -7.24
C SER A 145 0.51 21.46 -6.06
N SER A 146 -0.17 20.33 -6.28
CA SER A 146 -0.88 19.60 -5.22
C SER A 146 0.05 18.78 -4.33
N MET A 147 1.29 18.57 -4.77
CA MET A 147 2.34 17.94 -3.98
C MET A 147 2.98 18.89 -2.97
N MET A 148 3.02 20.19 -3.28
CA MET A 148 3.67 21.17 -2.40
C MET A 148 3.03 21.27 -1.01
N ASP A 149 1.77 20.86 -0.90
CA ASP A 149 1.04 20.84 0.38
C ASP A 149 1.19 19.49 1.11
N GLY A 150 1.86 18.49 0.54
CA GLY A 150 2.04 17.16 1.11
C GLY A 150 0.76 16.31 1.22
N ASN A 151 -0.41 16.85 0.85
CA ASN A 151 -1.74 16.30 1.13
C ASN A 151 -2.01 14.86 0.64
N TYR A 152 -1.27 14.37 -0.34
CA TYR A 152 -1.40 13.00 -0.88
C TYR A 152 -0.27 12.08 -0.47
N LEU A 153 0.82 12.64 0.06
CA LEU A 153 2.02 11.89 0.35
C LEU A 153 1.83 11.03 1.59
N LEU A 154 2.45 9.87 1.58
CA LEU A 154 2.68 9.13 2.81
C LEU A 154 3.71 9.87 3.66
N ASP A 155 3.53 9.80 4.98
CA ASP A 155 4.61 10.07 5.91
C ASP A 155 5.74 9.04 5.75
N GLY A 156 6.89 9.37 6.32
CA GLY A 156 8.09 8.58 6.19
C GLY A 156 7.95 7.13 6.64
N GLY A 157 7.33 6.89 7.80
CA GLY A 157 7.14 5.54 8.33
C GLY A 157 6.27 4.70 7.40
N ALA A 158 5.12 5.22 6.97
CA ALA A 158 4.25 4.52 6.02
C ALA A 158 4.95 4.26 4.67
N GLU A 159 5.72 5.22 4.14
CA GLU A 159 6.54 5.02 2.94
C GLU A 159 7.52 3.85 3.10
N ARG A 160 8.29 3.84 4.20
CA ARG A 160 9.27 2.77 4.48
C ARG A 160 8.60 1.41 4.68
N LEU A 161 7.51 1.36 5.44
CA LEU A 161 6.77 0.13 5.72
C LEU A 161 6.18 -0.48 4.45
N VAL A 162 5.54 0.30 3.59
CA VAL A 162 4.99 -0.20 2.31
C VAL A 162 6.09 -0.77 1.41
N LEU A 163 7.23 -0.09 1.31
CA LEU A 163 8.35 -0.53 0.48
C LEU A 163 8.95 -1.84 1.00
N GLN A 164 9.22 -1.92 2.31
CA GLN A 164 9.79 -3.13 2.92
C GLN A 164 8.78 -4.29 2.90
N TRP A 165 7.50 -4.04 3.18
CA TRP A 165 6.42 -5.03 3.04
C TRP A 165 6.40 -5.64 1.62
N LYS A 166 6.49 -4.78 0.59
CA LYS A 166 6.48 -5.22 -0.81
C LYS A 166 7.68 -6.11 -1.14
N VAL A 167 8.86 -5.82 -0.59
CA VAL A 167 10.07 -6.64 -0.76
C VAL A 167 9.90 -8.01 -0.08
N GLU A 168 9.49 -8.04 1.19
CA GLU A 168 9.33 -9.30 1.94
C GLU A 168 8.23 -10.17 1.34
N ARG A 169 7.09 -9.58 0.96
CA ARG A 169 6.01 -10.29 0.30
C ARG A 169 6.45 -10.86 -1.05
N GLY A 170 7.27 -10.13 -1.80
CA GLY A 170 7.85 -10.60 -3.07
C GLY A 170 8.75 -11.81 -2.85
N ARG A 171 9.66 -11.74 -1.87
CA ARG A 171 10.53 -12.86 -1.50
C ARG A 171 9.72 -14.11 -1.12
N GLN A 172 8.66 -13.97 -0.33
CA GLN A 172 7.78 -15.08 0.05
C GLN A 172 7.05 -15.70 -1.14
N ILE A 173 6.65 -14.88 -2.13
CA ILE A 173 6.04 -15.36 -3.37
C ILE A 173 7.06 -16.15 -4.19
N ASP A 174 8.28 -15.62 -4.34
CA ASP A 174 9.36 -16.29 -5.07
C ASP A 174 9.71 -17.64 -4.42
N GLU A 175 9.81 -17.68 -3.08
CA GLU A 175 10.02 -18.91 -2.30
C GLU A 175 8.87 -19.93 -2.48
N ARG A 176 7.62 -19.49 -2.50
CA ARG A 176 6.46 -20.37 -2.72
C ARG A 176 6.45 -20.95 -4.14
N ASP A 177 6.77 -20.12 -5.13
CA ASP A 177 6.63 -20.47 -6.55
C ASP A 177 7.87 -21.19 -7.12
N ASP A 178 8.89 -21.46 -6.28
CA ASP A 178 10.23 -21.95 -6.68
C ASP A 178 10.80 -21.12 -7.85
N ALA A 179 10.45 -19.83 -7.84
CA ALA A 179 10.88 -18.90 -8.87
C ALA A 179 12.32 -18.49 -8.56
N PRO A 180 13.18 -18.33 -9.58
CA PRO A 180 14.43 -17.62 -9.38
C PRO A 180 14.09 -16.26 -8.78
N ILE A 181 14.75 -15.90 -7.66
CA ILE A 181 14.66 -14.55 -7.07
C ILE A 181 14.76 -13.58 -8.24
N HIS A 182 13.69 -12.82 -8.48
CA HIS A 182 13.52 -12.08 -9.73
C HIS A 182 14.80 -11.35 -10.16
N ASP A 183 15.11 -11.39 -11.47
CA ASP A 183 16.24 -10.75 -12.17
C ASP A 183 16.30 -9.20 -12.04
N GLN A 184 15.81 -8.61 -10.96
CA GLN A 184 16.23 -7.26 -10.62
C GLN A 184 17.71 -7.33 -10.24
N PRO A 185 18.58 -6.52 -10.88
CA PRO A 185 19.96 -6.45 -10.43
C PRO A 185 19.91 -6.17 -8.93
N PRO A 186 20.71 -6.90 -8.12
CA PRO A 186 20.74 -6.68 -6.69
C PRO A 186 20.87 -5.18 -6.46
N LEU A 187 20.00 -4.62 -5.61
CA LEU A 187 20.20 -3.25 -5.15
C LEU A 187 21.66 -3.16 -4.72
N ALA A 188 22.36 -2.12 -5.20
CA ALA A 188 23.74 -1.92 -4.81
C ALA A 188 23.83 -2.00 -3.28
N GLN A 189 24.81 -2.75 -2.77
CA GLN A 189 24.84 -3.14 -1.36
C GLN A 189 24.83 -1.91 -0.44
N ASP A 190 25.51 -0.85 -0.84
CA ASP A 190 25.53 0.45 -0.17
C ASP A 190 24.12 1.07 -0.07
N PHE A 191 23.31 0.96 -1.12
CA PHE A 191 21.92 1.39 -1.09
C PHE A 191 21.06 0.48 -0.21
N ALA A 192 21.22 -0.84 -0.32
CA ALA A 192 20.49 -1.79 0.52
C ALA A 192 20.79 -1.57 2.03
N ASP A 193 22.05 -1.35 2.37
CA ASP A 193 22.50 -1.03 3.72
C ASP A 193 21.91 0.29 4.19
N LEU A 194 21.95 1.35 3.36
CA LEU A 194 21.33 2.63 3.69
C LEU A 194 19.83 2.48 4.02
N LEU A 195 19.10 1.67 3.26
CA LEU A 195 17.68 1.43 3.46
C LEU A 195 17.36 0.69 4.77
N LYS A 196 18.26 -0.14 5.28
CA LYS A 196 18.01 -1.01 6.45
C LYS A 196 18.69 -0.54 7.73
N ARG A 197 19.85 0.10 7.59
CA ARG A 197 20.80 0.36 8.68
C ARG A 197 20.94 1.82 9.06
N ALA A 198 20.36 2.74 8.27
CA ALA A 198 20.37 4.15 8.65
C ALA A 198 19.77 4.34 10.06
N GLY A 199 20.48 5.11 10.89
CA GLY A 199 20.14 5.33 12.30
C GLY A 199 20.75 4.30 13.28
N GLU A 200 21.36 3.21 12.81
CA GLU A 200 22.07 2.26 13.67
C GLU A 200 23.33 2.91 14.29
N PRO A 201 23.66 2.58 15.55
CA PRO A 201 24.94 2.93 16.16
C PRO A 201 26.12 2.49 15.30
N GLY A 202 27.05 3.41 15.06
CA GLY A 202 28.27 3.14 14.29
C GLY A 202 28.08 2.94 12.78
N PHE A 203 26.86 2.96 12.24
CA PHE A 203 26.64 2.88 10.80
C PHE A 203 27.06 4.17 10.10
N GLN A 204 28.03 4.06 9.20
CA GLN A 204 28.52 5.17 8.38
C GLN A 204 27.89 5.11 7.00
N ALA A 205 26.81 5.88 6.82
CA ALA A 205 26.12 5.96 5.54
C ALA A 205 27.04 6.57 4.45
N GLN A 206 27.18 5.86 3.33
CA GLN A 206 27.80 6.39 2.12
C GLN A 206 26.70 6.68 1.10
N LYS A 207 26.84 7.79 0.36
CA LYS A 207 25.86 8.14 -0.68
C LYS A 207 26.05 7.22 -1.88
N PRO A 208 25.04 6.43 -2.28
CA PRO A 208 25.15 5.59 -3.47
C PRO A 208 25.40 6.43 -4.74
N GLU A 209 26.04 5.79 -5.72
CA GLU A 209 26.26 6.39 -7.03
C GLU A 209 24.92 6.74 -7.70
N GLY A 210 24.84 7.89 -8.36
CA GLY A 210 23.61 8.35 -9.03
C GLY A 210 22.49 8.83 -8.09
N MET A 211 22.57 8.60 -6.78
CA MET A 211 21.58 9.11 -5.83
C MET A 211 21.72 10.63 -5.62
N GLU A 212 20.58 11.31 -5.64
CA GLU A 212 20.46 12.74 -5.35
C GLU A 212 20.73 13.01 -3.85
N PHE A 213 21.38 14.13 -3.53
CA PHE A 213 21.85 14.39 -2.17
C PHE A 213 20.71 14.63 -1.17
N SER A 214 19.63 15.30 -1.57
CA SER A 214 18.45 15.48 -0.73
C SER A 214 17.76 14.16 -0.40
N GLU A 215 17.73 13.22 -1.35
CA GLU A 215 17.23 11.86 -1.11
C GLU A 215 18.10 11.09 -0.12
N PHE A 216 19.42 11.14 -0.30
CA PHE A 216 20.38 10.57 0.66
C PHE A 216 20.21 11.18 2.06
N ARG A 217 20.07 12.50 2.15
CA ARG A 217 19.80 13.19 3.41
C ARG A 217 18.49 12.69 4.03
N ASN A 218 17.42 12.53 3.25
CA ASN A 218 16.16 12.00 3.77
C ASN A 218 16.35 10.58 4.33
N LEU A 219 16.98 9.68 3.59
CA LEU A 219 17.23 8.29 4.01
C LEU A 219 18.10 8.17 5.26
N THR A 220 19.06 9.08 5.45
CA THR A 220 19.92 9.11 6.65
C THR A 220 19.30 9.83 7.85
N THR A 221 18.20 10.57 7.66
CA THR A 221 17.60 11.41 8.72
C THR A 221 16.11 11.11 8.92
N ILE A 222 15.22 11.74 8.15
CA ILE A 222 13.77 11.66 8.30
C ILE A 222 13.26 10.22 8.11
N LEU A 223 13.89 9.47 7.19
CA LEU A 223 13.48 8.14 6.75
C LEU A 223 14.32 7.00 7.32
N ALA A 224 15.28 7.30 8.22
CA ALA A 224 16.11 6.27 8.82
C ALA A 224 15.24 5.27 9.61
N PRO A 225 15.30 3.95 9.34
CA PRO A 225 14.41 2.98 10.00
C PRO A 225 14.79 2.73 11.46
N ASN A 226 16.02 3.06 11.86
CA ASN A 226 16.50 2.85 13.23
C ASN A 226 16.50 4.16 14.02
N GLU A 227 16.28 4.04 15.32
CA GLU A 227 16.45 5.12 16.30
C GLU A 227 17.33 4.63 17.44
N SER A 228 18.30 5.47 17.81
CA SER A 228 19.31 5.16 18.81
C SER A 228 19.58 6.33 19.75
N ASP A 229 19.96 6.03 21.00
CA ASP A 229 20.41 7.00 22.00
C ASP A 229 21.92 7.33 21.91
N GLY A 230 22.68 6.68 21.01
CA GLY A 230 24.08 6.99 20.78
C GLY A 230 24.93 5.80 20.31
N PRO A 231 26.26 5.99 20.16
CA PRO A 231 27.16 4.95 19.63
C PRO A 231 27.25 3.66 20.46
N GLU A 232 26.95 3.73 21.76
CA GLU A 232 27.02 2.62 22.70
C GLU A 232 25.64 1.98 22.98
N ASP A 233 24.61 2.36 22.21
CA ASP A 233 23.25 1.88 22.40
C ASP A 233 23.09 0.44 21.90
N ASP A 234 22.75 -0.46 22.81
CA ASP A 234 22.49 -1.88 22.54
C ASP A 234 21.01 -2.21 22.34
N GLU A 235 20.10 -1.26 22.61
CA GLU A 235 18.66 -1.41 22.47
C GLU A 235 18.10 -0.53 21.34
N VAL A 236 18.62 -0.69 20.13
CA VAL A 236 18.18 0.07 18.96
C VAL A 236 16.71 -0.20 18.67
N TRP A 237 15.93 0.86 18.50
CA TRP A 237 14.54 0.73 18.03
C TRP A 237 14.53 0.65 16.51
N ASN A 238 13.79 -0.31 15.93
CA ASN A 238 13.74 -0.52 14.49
C ASN A 238 12.28 -0.56 13.98
N LEU A 239 11.99 0.27 12.97
CA LEU A 239 10.66 0.40 12.38
C LEU A 239 10.09 -0.94 11.85
N PHE A 240 10.93 -1.78 11.25
CA PHE A 240 10.48 -3.02 10.63
C PHE A 240 10.26 -4.10 11.68
N ASP A 241 11.10 -4.18 12.69
CA ASP A 241 10.93 -5.11 13.82
C ASP A 241 9.59 -4.88 14.54
N GLU A 242 9.23 -3.61 14.75
CA GLU A 242 7.99 -3.24 15.45
C GLU A 242 6.71 -3.52 14.63
N PHE A 243 6.71 -3.20 13.33
CA PHE A 243 5.47 -3.17 12.55
C PHE A 243 5.34 -4.25 11.47
N LEU A 244 6.46 -4.86 11.03
CA LEU A 244 6.45 -5.93 10.02
C LEU A 244 6.65 -7.31 10.64
N TYR A 245 7.64 -7.46 11.53
CA TYR A 245 8.05 -8.77 12.05
C TYR A 245 7.32 -9.21 13.31
N THR A 246 6.40 -8.39 13.85
CA THR A 246 5.51 -8.76 14.97
C THR A 246 4.40 -9.75 14.60
N ARG A 247 4.25 -10.10 13.32
CA ARG A 247 3.27 -11.09 12.82
C ARG A 247 3.99 -12.30 12.29
N GLU A 248 3.34 -13.47 12.34
CA GLU A 248 3.89 -14.75 11.87
C GLU A 248 4.65 -14.58 10.55
N PRO A 249 6.00 -14.57 10.60
CA PRO A 249 6.80 -14.27 9.42
C PRO A 249 6.58 -15.36 8.38
N GLY A 250 6.16 -14.97 7.17
CA GLY A 250 6.08 -15.89 6.03
C GLY A 250 4.70 -16.44 5.67
N SER A 251 3.63 -16.13 6.40
CA SER A 251 2.29 -16.56 5.96
C SER A 251 1.73 -15.62 4.88
N LEU A 252 1.66 -16.11 3.64
CA LEU A 252 0.91 -15.48 2.55
C LEU A 252 -0.62 -15.56 2.76
N ASP A 253 -1.08 -16.26 3.80
CA ASP A 253 -2.50 -16.51 4.07
C ASP A 253 -3.20 -15.28 4.67
N ASN A 254 -2.45 -14.40 5.34
CA ASN A 254 -3.02 -13.13 5.78
C ASN A 254 -3.15 -12.17 4.59
N ARG A 255 -4.39 -12.04 4.10
CA ARG A 255 -4.78 -11.12 3.04
C ARG A 255 -4.80 -9.65 3.47
N HIS A 256 -4.88 -9.38 4.78
CA HIS A 256 -5.05 -8.04 5.33
C HIS A 256 -3.82 -7.51 6.06
N ASP A 257 -2.66 -8.13 5.83
CA ASP A 257 -1.41 -7.78 6.51
C ASP A 257 -0.98 -6.33 6.26
N LEU A 258 -1.12 -5.83 5.03
CA LEU A 258 -0.79 -4.45 4.68
C LEU A 258 -1.71 -3.44 5.36
N SER A 259 -3.03 -3.62 5.30
CA SER A 259 -3.96 -2.69 5.98
C SER A 259 -3.79 -2.74 7.49
N ASP A 260 -3.70 -3.92 8.09
CA ASP A 260 -3.52 -4.06 9.53
C ASP A 260 -2.17 -3.45 9.97
N MET A 261 -1.11 -3.55 9.16
CA MET A 261 0.19 -2.93 9.47
C MET A 261 0.07 -1.41 9.48
N LEU A 262 -0.53 -0.83 8.42
CA LEU A 262 -0.65 0.63 8.30
C LEU A 262 -1.66 1.22 9.29
N GLU A 263 -2.70 0.49 9.68
CA GLU A 263 -3.62 0.88 10.76
C GLU A 263 -2.88 0.91 12.13
N THR A 264 -1.99 -0.06 12.38
CA THR A 264 -1.15 -0.08 13.59
C THR A 264 -0.15 1.08 13.59
N TRP A 265 0.55 1.29 12.48
CA TRP A 265 1.46 2.44 12.29
C TRP A 265 0.75 3.77 12.54
N GLN A 266 -0.41 3.99 11.89
CA GLN A 266 -1.17 5.23 12.03
C GLN A 266 -1.59 5.48 13.48
N SER A 267 -1.96 4.41 14.21
CA SER A 267 -2.34 4.51 15.62
C SER A 267 -1.16 4.91 16.51
N TYR A 268 0.01 4.29 16.33
CA TYR A 268 1.22 4.61 17.09
C TYR A 268 1.76 6.00 16.78
N SER A 269 1.78 6.35 15.49
CA SER A 269 2.12 7.69 15.01
C SER A 269 1.24 8.74 15.69
N MET A 270 -0.09 8.57 15.66
CA MET A 270 -1.04 9.48 16.32
C MET A 270 -0.73 9.61 17.81
N LEU A 271 -0.57 8.49 18.53
CA LEU A 271 -0.25 8.54 19.96
C LEU A 271 1.05 9.30 20.25
N ALA A 272 2.08 9.13 19.44
CA ALA A 272 3.37 9.81 19.64
C ALA A 272 3.31 11.31 19.30
N THR A 273 2.54 11.71 18.29
CA THR A 273 2.50 13.10 17.81
C THR A 273 1.42 13.96 18.46
N GLU A 274 0.33 13.37 18.94
CA GLU A 274 -0.82 14.10 19.49
C GLU A 274 -0.49 14.67 20.88
N ASP A 275 -1.01 15.87 21.16
CA ASP A 275 -0.94 16.47 22.49
C ASP A 275 -1.75 15.65 23.51
N GLU A 276 -1.23 15.48 24.72
CA GLU A 276 -1.91 14.71 25.77
C GLU A 276 -3.31 15.23 26.10
N SER A 277 -3.54 16.54 25.97
CA SER A 277 -4.86 17.16 26.19
C SER A 277 -5.92 16.72 25.18
N MET A 278 -5.50 16.20 24.02
CA MET A 278 -6.38 15.70 22.96
C MET A 278 -6.63 14.19 23.07
N LEU A 279 -5.91 13.49 23.94
CA LEU A 279 -6.07 12.06 24.17
C LEU A 279 -7.11 11.77 25.26
N ASN A 280 -7.91 10.74 25.03
CA ASN A 280 -8.77 10.20 26.09
C ASN A 280 -7.94 9.33 27.07
N ALA A 281 -8.56 8.85 28.15
CA ALA A 281 -7.87 8.05 29.15
C ALA A 281 -7.16 6.80 28.59
N ALA A 282 -7.78 6.11 27.62
CA ALA A 282 -7.18 4.94 26.97
C ALA A 282 -5.98 5.34 26.09
N GLY A 283 -6.06 6.47 25.40
CA GLY A 283 -4.96 7.02 24.60
C GLY A 283 -3.77 7.46 25.47
N LEU A 284 -4.04 8.08 26.62
CA LEU A 284 -3.00 8.42 27.60
C LEU A 284 -2.31 7.17 28.16
N GLU A 285 -3.08 6.14 28.52
CA GLU A 285 -2.53 4.87 28.99
C GLU A 285 -1.69 4.18 27.89
N ALA A 286 -2.16 4.20 26.64
CA ALA A 286 -1.42 3.63 25.51
C ALA A 286 -0.12 4.41 25.24
N LYS A 287 -0.17 5.75 25.27
CA LYS A 287 1.01 6.61 25.09
C LYS A 287 2.04 6.40 26.20
N ALA A 288 1.59 6.20 27.44
CA ALA A 288 2.47 5.93 28.59
C ALA A 288 3.25 4.61 28.47
N LYS A 289 2.84 3.70 27.59
CA LYS A 289 3.56 2.45 27.29
C LYS A 289 4.68 2.63 26.26
N LEU A 290 4.71 3.77 25.55
CA LEU A 290 5.78 4.08 24.60
C LEU A 290 7.01 4.61 25.34
N ARG A 291 8.19 4.08 25.01
CA ARG A 291 9.45 4.59 25.54
C ARG A 291 9.79 5.93 24.88
N PRO A 292 10.60 6.79 25.53
CA PRO A 292 11.05 8.05 24.92
C PRO A 292 11.70 7.85 23.54
N LYS A 293 12.47 6.78 23.36
CA LYS A 293 13.09 6.39 22.08
C LYS A 293 12.04 6.13 21.01
N ASP A 294 11.03 5.32 21.33
CA ASP A 294 9.90 5.01 20.43
C ASP A 294 9.18 6.30 20.01
N ILE A 295 8.89 7.20 20.96
CA ILE A 295 8.22 8.48 20.69
C ILE A 295 9.04 9.34 19.71
N ARG A 296 10.36 9.46 19.90
CA ARG A 296 11.22 10.22 18.97
C ARG A 296 11.22 9.62 17.57
N ALA A 297 11.35 8.29 17.48
CA ALA A 297 11.36 7.58 16.21
C ALA A 297 10.03 7.78 15.46
N LEU A 298 8.91 7.57 16.16
CA LEU A 298 7.56 7.76 15.63
C LEU A 298 7.38 9.20 15.15
N GLN A 299 7.65 10.21 15.99
CA GLN A 299 7.53 11.63 15.60
C GLN A 299 8.39 12.02 14.40
N ARG A 300 9.60 11.45 14.27
CA ARG A 300 10.50 11.67 13.13
C ARG A 300 9.92 11.06 11.85
N LEU A 301 9.47 9.81 11.91
CA LEU A 301 8.95 9.05 10.79
C LEU A 301 7.52 9.46 10.39
N SER A 302 6.73 10.08 11.28
CA SER A 302 5.42 10.67 10.96
C SER A 302 5.51 11.93 10.10
N ARG A 303 6.71 12.43 9.81
CA ARG A 303 6.91 13.60 8.94
C ARG A 303 6.81 13.18 7.48
N ILE A 304 6.19 14.03 6.67
CA ILE A 304 6.15 13.89 5.21
C ILE A 304 7.48 14.41 4.64
N PRO A 305 8.29 13.56 3.97
CA PRO A 305 9.52 14.02 3.32
C PRO A 305 9.17 14.80 2.05
N MET A 306 9.30 16.11 2.13
CA MET A 306 9.03 17.01 1.00
C MET A 306 10.20 17.04 0.01
N LEU A 307 9.90 17.36 -1.25
CA LEU A 307 10.91 17.65 -2.27
C LEU A 307 11.76 18.85 -1.85
N ASP A 308 13.05 18.82 -2.18
CA ASP A 308 13.89 20.02 -2.11
C ASP A 308 13.44 21.02 -3.18
N PHE A 309 12.99 22.21 -2.76
CA PHE A 309 12.46 23.25 -3.64
C PHE A 309 13.43 23.65 -4.76
N GLN A 310 14.74 23.52 -4.57
CA GLN A 310 15.72 23.82 -5.62
C GLN A 310 15.63 22.82 -6.80
N SER A 311 15.30 21.56 -6.55
CA SER A 311 15.21 20.55 -7.61
C SER A 311 13.99 20.72 -8.53
N ILE A 312 12.91 21.32 -8.04
CA ILE A 312 11.66 21.55 -8.78
C ILE A 312 11.78 22.69 -9.80
N PHE A 313 12.45 23.79 -9.42
CA PHE A 313 12.50 25.00 -10.26
C PHE A 313 13.67 25.03 -11.25
N PHE A 314 14.74 24.25 -11.02
CA PHE A 314 15.94 24.28 -11.87
C PHE A 314 16.05 23.12 -12.88
N HIS A 315 15.19 22.10 -12.83
CA HIS A 315 15.08 21.10 -13.90
C HIS A 315 14.21 21.55 -15.10
N GLY A 316 13.71 22.78 -15.10
CA GLY A 316 13.01 23.40 -16.24
C GLY A 316 13.91 24.14 -17.23
N THR A 317 15.22 24.20 -17.01
CA THR A 317 16.17 24.97 -17.85
C THR A 317 17.43 24.18 -18.13
N THR A 318 17.31 23.07 -18.83
CA THR A 318 18.35 22.61 -19.77
C THR A 318 17.65 22.09 -21.01
N ARG A 319 18.02 22.70 -22.15
CA ARG A 319 17.55 22.40 -23.51
C ARG A 319 18.00 21.03 -23.97
#